data_AF-A0A061N536-F1
#
_entry.id   AF-A0A061N536-F1
#
_cell.length_a   1.000
_cell.length_b   1.000
_cell.length_c   1.000
_cell.angle_alpha   90.00
_cell.angle_beta   90.00
_cell.angle_gamma   90.00
#
_symmetry.space_group_name_H-M   'P 1'
#
loop_
_entity.id
_entity.type
_entity.pdbx_description
1 polymer ?
#
loop_
_entity_poly.entity_id
_entity_poly.type
_entity_poly.pdbx_seq_one_letter_code
_entity_poly.pdbx_strand_id
1 'polypeptide(L)'
;MQIYWTKINKIVEETPEVKTYLLDCPEDFTWEEGAHTHFAFEGFNAGEKPNRSLIRHMSISTLPHENSIGITTRIKEECSEFKSILRNLDVGHEVAIFKTHSNIPLRRDDKNVYLLSSGVGLATFRPLLLDYFDRADNVNHIHSLNIDSSKDYLFTTLFEPAPDKKIHVAIRR
;
A
#
# COMPACT_ATOMS: atom_id res chain seq x y z
N MET A 1 -9.31 -10.58 -19.09
CA MET A 1 -8.86 -9.90 -17.85
C MET A 1 -8.36 -8.54 -18.24
N GLN A 2 -8.90 -7.48 -17.63
CA GLN A 2 -8.51 -6.12 -17.95
C GLN A 2 -7.15 -5.80 -17.30
N ILE A 3 -6.26 -5.19 -18.07
CA ILE A 3 -4.97 -4.67 -17.63
C ILE A 3 -5.01 -3.18 -17.86
N TYR A 4 -4.75 -2.40 -16.82
CA TYR A 4 -4.65 -0.96 -16.90
C TYR A 4 -3.18 -0.58 -16.99
N TRP A 5 -2.80 0.09 -18.08
CA TRP A 5 -1.52 0.79 -18.15
C TRP A 5 -1.73 2.20 -17.61
N THR A 6 -0.94 2.56 -16.61
CA THR A 6 -1.01 3.86 -15.94
C THR A 6 0.40 4.39 -15.70
N LYS A 7 0.51 5.69 -15.43
CA LYS A 7 1.79 6.36 -15.24
C LYS A 7 2.09 6.58 -13.78
N ILE A 8 3.37 6.49 -13.42
CA ILE A 8 3.86 7.03 -12.16
C ILE A 8 3.79 8.56 -12.27
N ASN A 9 2.89 9.19 -11.50
CA ASN A 9 2.73 10.64 -11.52
C ASN A 9 3.60 11.34 -10.46
N LYS A 10 3.93 10.63 -9.38
CA LYS A 10 4.74 11.14 -8.28
C LYS A 10 5.43 10.00 -7.55
N ILE A 11 6.66 10.25 -7.12
CA ILE A 11 7.42 9.36 -6.24
C ILE A 11 7.70 10.15 -4.96
N VAL A 12 7.29 9.60 -3.82
CA VAL A 12 7.57 10.14 -2.49
C VAL A 12 8.67 9.30 -1.86
N GLU A 13 9.75 9.94 -1.42
CA GLU A 13 10.71 9.32 -0.53
C GLU A 13 10.18 9.42 0.90
N GLU A 14 9.76 8.29 1.46
CA GLU A 14 9.23 8.24 2.83
C GLU A 14 10.40 8.13 3.82
N THR A 15 11.39 7.31 3.48
CA THR A 15 12.65 7.11 4.19
C THR A 15 13.74 6.73 3.18
N PRO A 16 15.04 6.69 3.56
CA PRO A 16 16.11 6.34 2.62
C PRO A 16 15.91 5.00 1.88
N GLU A 17 15.24 4.03 2.50
CA GLU A 17 14.94 2.73 1.88
C GLU A 17 13.47 2.55 1.49
N VAL A 18 12.57 3.50 1.77
CA VAL A 18 11.13 3.34 1.52
C VAL A 18 10.62 4.44 0.59
N LYS A 19 9.97 4.02 -0.49
CA LYS A 19 9.34 4.92 -1.46
C LYS A 19 7.86 4.60 -1.62
N THR A 20 7.06 5.63 -1.87
CA THR A 20 5.68 5.52 -2.35
C THR A 20 5.61 5.98 -3.79
N TYR A 21 5.18 5.07 -4.67
CA TYR A 21 4.88 5.37 -6.07
C TYR A 21 3.39 5.67 -6.19
N LEU A 22 3.04 6.88 -6.57
CA LEU A 22 1.68 7.30 -6.84
C LEU A 22 1.42 7.19 -8.34
N LEU A 23 0.40 6.43 -8.69
CA LEU A 23 0.00 6.20 -10.07
C LEU A 23 -1.27 6.98 -10.39
N ASP A 24 -1.43 7.36 -11.66
CA ASP A 24 -2.70 7.89 -12.15
C ASP A 24 -3.82 6.84 -11.99
N CYS A 25 -5.04 7.32 -11.72
CA CYS A 25 -6.23 6.49 -11.65
C CYS A 25 -6.85 6.35 -13.05
N PRO A 26 -6.91 5.13 -13.62
CA PRO A 26 -7.76 4.89 -14.78
C PRO A 26 -9.23 5.17 -14.46
N GLU A 27 -10.01 5.67 -15.44
CA GLU A 27 -11.39 6.14 -15.24
C GLU A 27 -12.32 5.11 -14.58
N ASP A 28 -12.19 3.83 -14.96
CA ASP A 28 -13.00 2.72 -14.42
C ASP A 28 -12.30 1.91 -13.31
N PHE A 29 -11.17 2.40 -12.79
CA PHE A 29 -10.44 1.70 -11.74
C PHE A 29 -10.95 2.09 -10.35
N THR A 30 -11.42 1.11 -9.59
CA THR A 30 -11.84 1.27 -8.21
C THR A 30 -11.18 0.24 -7.31
N TRP A 31 -11.01 0.58 -6.04
CA TRP A 31 -10.49 -0.29 -5.01
C TRP A 31 -11.05 0.10 -3.64
N GLU A 32 -10.91 -0.80 -2.68
CA GLU A 32 -11.36 -0.62 -1.30
C GLU A 32 -10.16 -0.69 -0.34
N GLU A 33 -10.39 -0.44 0.95
CA GLU A 33 -9.34 -0.57 1.95
C GLU A 33 -8.80 -2.01 2.02
N GLY A 34 -7.49 -2.13 2.18
CA GLY A 34 -6.83 -3.44 2.20
C GLY A 34 -6.71 -4.10 0.82
N ALA A 35 -7.08 -3.39 -0.25
CA ALA A 35 -6.88 -3.86 -1.61
C ALA A 35 -5.39 -4.03 -1.93
N HIS A 36 -5.12 -5.01 -2.79
CA HIS A 36 -3.83 -5.20 -3.44
C HIS A 36 -4.06 -5.44 -4.93
N THR A 37 -3.04 -5.16 -5.73
CA THR A 37 -3.05 -5.33 -7.18
C THR A 37 -1.85 -6.14 -7.63
N HIS A 38 -1.94 -6.78 -8.79
CA HIS A 38 -0.74 -7.16 -9.52
C HIS A 38 -0.17 -5.87 -10.10
N PHE A 39 1.10 -5.61 -9.82
CA PHE A 39 1.89 -4.53 -10.38
C PHE A 39 2.93 -5.14 -11.31
N ALA A 40 3.00 -4.66 -12.54
CA ALA A 40 3.90 -5.23 -13.55
C ALA A 40 4.59 -4.18 -14.42
N PHE A 41 5.76 -4.54 -14.94
CA PHE A 41 6.51 -3.73 -15.90
C PHE A 41 6.24 -4.17 -17.34
N GLU A 42 6.57 -3.31 -18.30
CA GLU A 42 6.54 -3.65 -19.73
C GLU A 42 7.24 -4.98 -20.03
N GLY A 43 6.67 -5.76 -20.94
CA GLY A 43 7.19 -7.08 -21.32
C GLY A 43 6.76 -8.23 -20.40
N PHE A 44 6.08 -7.96 -19.27
CA PHE A 44 5.61 -9.04 -18.37
C PHE A 44 4.70 -10.07 -19.05
N ASN A 45 4.00 -9.67 -20.12
CA ASN A 45 3.04 -10.48 -20.85
C ASN A 45 3.44 -10.69 -22.33
N ALA A 46 4.71 -10.47 -22.69
CA ALA A 46 5.17 -10.59 -24.08
C ALA A 46 5.34 -12.03 -24.58
N GLY A 47 5.54 -13.00 -23.65
CA GLY A 47 5.67 -14.42 -23.98
C GLY A 47 4.38 -15.22 -23.76
N GLU A 48 4.42 -16.53 -24.04
CA GLU A 48 3.29 -17.45 -23.82
C GLU A 48 2.82 -17.50 -22.36
N LYS A 49 3.74 -17.25 -21.42
CA LYS A 49 3.48 -17.19 -19.98
C LYS A 49 3.97 -15.86 -19.41
N PRO A 50 3.28 -15.31 -18.40
CA PRO A 50 3.74 -14.08 -17.78
C PRO A 50 5.14 -14.23 -17.16
N ASN A 51 6.02 -13.27 -17.41
CA ASN A 51 7.33 -13.20 -16.77
C ASN A 51 7.15 -12.81 -15.30
N ARG A 52 7.29 -13.79 -14.41
CA ARG A 52 7.12 -13.62 -12.96
C ARG A 52 8.19 -12.74 -12.33
N SER A 53 9.32 -12.45 -12.98
CA SER A 53 10.29 -11.50 -12.43
C SER A 53 9.82 -10.04 -12.53
N LEU A 54 8.92 -9.75 -13.49
CA LEU A 54 8.42 -8.41 -13.79
C LEU A 54 7.06 -8.11 -13.14
N ILE A 55 6.55 -9.00 -12.28
CA ILE A 55 5.21 -8.87 -11.66
C ILE A 55 5.31 -9.14 -10.16
N ARG A 56 4.67 -8.29 -9.34
CA ARG A 56 4.50 -8.53 -7.90
C ARG A 56 3.09 -8.19 -7.45
N HIS A 57 2.62 -8.87 -6.41
CA HIS A 57 1.42 -8.46 -5.68
C HIS A 57 1.82 -7.34 -4.74
N MET A 58 1.14 -6.20 -4.85
CA MET A 58 1.45 -4.99 -4.08
C MET A 58 0.17 -4.47 -3.43
N SER A 59 0.19 -4.28 -2.11
CA SER A 59 -0.89 -3.59 -1.40
C SER A 59 -0.99 -2.15 -1.90
N ILE A 60 -2.22 -1.66 -2.02
CA ILE A 60 -2.50 -0.24 -2.29
C ILE A 60 -2.55 0.47 -0.94
N SER A 61 -1.73 1.50 -0.75
CA SER A 61 -1.63 2.25 0.51
C SER A 61 -2.57 3.45 0.59
N THR A 62 -3.28 3.76 -0.50
CA THR A 62 -4.24 4.88 -0.60
C THR A 62 -5.69 4.41 -0.68
N LEU A 63 -6.62 5.35 -0.56
CA LEU A 63 -8.05 5.18 -0.84
C LEU A 63 -8.47 5.93 -2.12
N PRO A 64 -9.60 5.57 -2.77
CA PRO A 64 -10.03 6.20 -4.01
C PRO A 64 -10.14 7.72 -3.98
N HIS A 65 -10.60 8.29 -2.86
CA HIS A 65 -10.76 9.74 -2.70
C HIS A 65 -9.43 10.51 -2.66
N GLU A 66 -8.29 9.81 -2.53
CA GLU A 66 -6.96 10.41 -2.64
C GLU A 66 -6.52 10.61 -4.10
N ASN A 67 -7.32 10.16 -5.08
CA ASN A 67 -7.14 10.36 -6.52
C ASN A 67 -5.79 9.89 -7.07
N SER A 68 -5.15 8.93 -6.39
CA SER A 68 -3.92 8.29 -6.86
C SER A 68 -3.79 6.90 -6.24
N ILE A 69 -3.29 5.95 -7.02
CA ILE A 69 -3.03 4.58 -6.56
C ILE A 69 -1.63 4.55 -5.94
N GLY A 70 -1.55 4.43 -4.62
CA GLY A 70 -0.28 4.45 -3.90
C GLY A 70 0.30 3.06 -3.69
N ILE A 71 1.55 2.86 -4.10
CA ILE A 71 2.32 1.65 -3.86
C ILE A 71 3.53 2.01 -3.00
N THR A 72 3.44 1.74 -1.70
CA THR A 72 4.53 1.97 -0.75
C THR A 72 5.37 0.70 -0.59
N THR A 73 6.69 0.84 -0.71
CA THR A 73 7.55 -0.33 -0.62
C THR A 73 8.98 -0.01 -0.22
N ARG A 74 9.62 -1.01 0.42
CA ARG A 74 11.05 -0.94 0.76
C ARG A 74 11.91 -1.40 -0.43
N ILE A 75 12.94 -0.64 -0.74
CA ILE A 75 13.95 -0.91 -1.76
C ILE A 75 15.33 -0.75 -1.10
N LYS A 76 15.88 -1.86 -0.60
CA LYS A 76 17.25 -1.93 -0.10
C LYS A 76 18.25 -1.94 -1.25
N GLU A 77 19.52 -1.67 -0.96
CA GLU A 77 20.62 -1.76 -1.93
C GLU A 77 20.66 -3.13 -2.62
N GLU A 78 20.74 -4.19 -1.82
CA GLU A 78 20.54 -5.57 -2.28
C GLU A 78 19.04 -5.88 -2.36
N CYS A 79 18.51 -6.05 -3.57
CA CYS A 79 17.11 -6.32 -3.77
C CYS A 79 16.85 -7.23 -4.98
N SER A 80 15.62 -7.73 -5.10
CA SER A 80 15.21 -8.55 -6.24
C SER A 80 15.26 -7.75 -7.56
N GLU A 81 15.37 -8.44 -8.69
CA GLU A 81 15.26 -7.86 -10.04
C GLU A 81 14.09 -6.87 -10.17
N PHE A 82 12.89 -7.26 -9.72
CA PHE A 82 11.72 -6.38 -9.73
C PHE A 82 11.96 -5.03 -9.04
N LYS A 83 12.64 -5.06 -7.90
CA LYS A 83 12.92 -3.86 -7.08
C LYS A 83 14.06 -3.04 -7.66
N SER A 84 15.03 -3.68 -8.32
CA SER A 84 16.08 -3.01 -9.08
C SER A 84 15.47 -2.22 -10.24
N ILE A 85 14.54 -2.83 -11.00
CA ILE A 85 13.80 -2.14 -12.07
C ILE A 85 12.98 -1.00 -11.49
N LEU A 86 12.18 -1.26 -10.45
CA LEU A 86 11.33 -0.25 -9.80
C LEU A 86 12.12 0.97 -9.30
N ARG A 87 13.33 0.75 -8.78
CA ARG A 87 14.22 1.82 -8.26
C ARG A 87 14.58 2.82 -9.35
N ASN A 88 14.72 2.34 -10.59
CA ASN A 88 15.17 3.12 -11.74
C ASN A 88 14.01 3.72 -12.55
N LEU A 89 12.76 3.55 -12.11
CA LEU A 89 11.62 4.19 -12.74
C LEU A 89 11.45 5.62 -12.20
N ASP A 90 11.25 6.55 -13.12
CA ASP A 90 10.95 7.95 -12.86
C ASP A 90 9.47 8.29 -13.11
N VAL A 91 9.05 9.48 -12.66
CA VAL A 91 7.76 10.07 -13.02
C VAL A 91 7.60 10.08 -14.55
N GLY A 92 6.42 9.67 -15.02
CA GLY A 92 6.07 9.52 -16.42
C GLY A 92 6.21 8.10 -16.97
N HIS A 93 6.94 7.20 -16.31
CA HIS A 93 7.03 5.80 -16.73
C HIS A 93 5.69 5.08 -16.56
N GLU A 94 5.38 4.21 -17.52
CA GLU A 94 4.18 3.39 -17.52
C GLU A 94 4.40 2.07 -16.78
N VAL A 95 3.38 1.66 -16.03
CA VAL A 95 3.31 0.39 -15.31
C VAL A 95 1.91 -0.20 -15.48
N ALA A 96 1.82 -1.52 -15.39
CA ALA A 96 0.57 -2.24 -15.51
C ALA A 96 0.01 -2.61 -14.14
N ILE A 97 -1.27 -2.38 -13.94
CA ILE A 97 -2.03 -2.86 -12.78
C ILE A 97 -3.23 -3.71 -13.21
N PHE A 98 -3.48 -4.80 -12.50
CA PHE A 98 -4.59 -5.72 -12.77
C PHE A 98 -4.88 -6.65 -11.60
N LYS A 99 -6.04 -7.35 -11.66
CA LYS A 99 -6.51 -8.28 -10.61
C LYS A 99 -6.53 -7.65 -9.21
N THR A 100 -7.05 -6.44 -9.14
CA THR A 100 -7.22 -5.72 -7.88
C THR A 100 -8.35 -6.34 -7.07
N HIS A 101 -8.07 -6.68 -5.81
CA HIS A 101 -9.06 -7.17 -4.85
C HIS A 101 -8.57 -6.96 -3.41
N SER A 102 -9.49 -6.91 -2.45
CA SER A 102 -9.15 -6.90 -1.02
C SER A 102 -9.24 -8.29 -0.42
N ASN A 103 -8.24 -8.65 0.40
CA ASN A 103 -8.25 -9.87 1.20
C ASN A 103 -8.39 -9.58 2.70
N ILE A 104 -8.31 -8.31 3.09
CA ILE A 104 -8.26 -7.86 4.48
C ILE A 104 -9.14 -6.62 4.71
N PRO A 105 -10.43 -6.65 4.31
CA PRO A 105 -11.33 -5.54 4.59
C PRO A 105 -11.49 -5.34 6.10
N LEU A 106 -11.77 -4.11 6.52
CA LEU A 106 -12.02 -3.83 7.93
C LEU A 106 -13.34 -4.46 8.36
N ARG A 107 -13.29 -5.49 9.21
CA ARG A 107 -14.50 -6.15 9.72
C ARG A 107 -15.18 -5.29 10.77
N ARG A 108 -16.48 -5.08 10.59
CA ARG A 108 -17.34 -4.20 11.39
C ARG A 108 -18.39 -5.01 12.15
N ASP A 109 -17.92 -5.83 13.09
CA ASP A 109 -18.72 -6.80 13.84
C ASP A 109 -18.81 -6.47 15.34
N ASP A 110 -18.68 -5.19 15.72
CA ASP A 110 -18.66 -4.71 17.12
C ASP A 110 -17.53 -5.33 17.96
N LYS A 111 -16.40 -5.65 17.32
CA LYS A 111 -15.22 -6.27 17.92
C LYS A 111 -14.01 -5.34 17.93
N ASN A 112 -13.02 -5.70 18.75
CA ASN A 112 -11.70 -5.09 18.68
C ASN A 112 -10.94 -5.60 17.46
N VAL A 113 -10.23 -4.71 16.79
CA VAL A 113 -9.38 -5.01 15.63
C VAL A 113 -7.92 -4.86 16.06
N TYR A 114 -7.11 -5.86 15.74
CA TYR A 114 -5.67 -5.86 16.03
C TYR A 114 -4.88 -5.87 14.73
N LEU A 115 -4.16 -4.78 14.49
CA LEU A 115 -3.32 -4.58 13.31
C LEU A 115 -1.87 -4.86 13.71
N LEU A 116 -1.34 -6.01 13.31
CA LEU A 116 0.03 -6.44 13.61
C LEU A 116 0.88 -6.37 12.34
N SER A 117 1.89 -5.51 12.32
CA SER A 117 2.74 -5.29 11.15
C SER A 117 4.22 -5.23 11.51
N SER A 118 5.07 -5.37 10.51
CA SER A 118 6.50 -5.08 10.63
C SER A 118 6.99 -4.26 9.44
N GLY A 119 7.79 -3.24 9.75
CA GLY A 119 8.34 -2.30 8.77
C GLY A 119 7.28 -1.73 7.82
N VAL A 120 7.56 -1.78 6.52
CA VAL A 120 6.69 -1.26 5.45
C VAL A 120 5.33 -1.96 5.35
N GLY A 121 5.14 -3.10 6.02
CA GLY A 121 3.82 -3.74 6.14
C GLY A 121 2.75 -2.80 6.71
N LEU A 122 3.15 -1.77 7.48
CA LEU A 122 2.28 -0.70 7.98
C LEU A 122 1.48 -0.01 6.86
N ALA A 123 2.06 0.12 5.67
CA ALA A 123 1.40 0.75 4.52
C ALA A 123 0.14 0.01 4.07
N THR A 124 0.08 -1.31 4.31
CA THR A 124 -1.12 -2.11 4.04
C THR A 124 -2.28 -1.72 4.97
N PHE A 125 -1.99 -1.24 6.18
CA PHE A 125 -3.00 -0.84 7.16
C PHE A 125 -3.37 0.64 7.10
N ARG A 126 -2.58 1.47 6.40
CA ARG A 126 -2.90 2.88 6.16
C ARG A 126 -4.35 3.09 5.65
N PRO A 127 -4.82 2.42 4.58
CA PRO A 127 -6.18 2.62 4.09
C PRO A 127 -7.25 2.13 5.07
N LEU A 128 -6.98 1.10 5.88
CA LEU A 128 -7.92 0.64 6.91
C LEU A 128 -8.13 1.70 7.99
N LEU A 129 -7.05 2.37 8.43
CA LEU A 129 -7.16 3.44 9.41
C LEU A 129 -7.83 4.68 8.83
N LEU A 130 -7.57 5.02 7.56
CA LEU A 130 -8.26 6.12 6.90
C LEU A 130 -9.76 5.87 6.81
N ASP A 131 -10.19 4.68 6.38
CA ASP A 131 -11.61 4.30 6.34
C ASP A 131 -12.23 4.30 7.74
N TYR A 132 -11.50 3.81 8.75
CA TYR A 132 -11.96 3.86 10.14
C TYR A 132 -12.14 5.29 10.67
N PHE A 133 -11.24 6.20 10.29
CA PHE A 133 -11.29 7.59 10.74
C PHE A 133 -12.36 8.42 10.05
N ASP A 134 -12.77 8.04 8.84
CA ASP A 134 -13.95 8.57 8.17
C ASP A 134 -15.23 7.98 8.77
N ARG A 135 -15.21 6.67 9.03
CA ARG A 135 -16.35 5.92 9.54
C ARG A 135 -15.92 4.91 10.61
N ALA A 136 -16.26 5.20 11.87
CA ALA A 136 -15.88 4.37 13.03
C ALA A 136 -16.97 3.38 13.49
N ASP A 137 -18.07 3.25 12.76
CA ASP A 137 -19.22 2.40 13.13
C ASP A 137 -18.84 0.92 13.27
N ASN A 138 -19.49 0.24 14.23
CA ASN A 138 -19.37 -1.19 14.47
C ASN A 138 -17.93 -1.73 14.63
N VAL A 139 -16.99 -0.88 15.06
CA VAL A 139 -15.64 -1.24 15.48
C VAL A 139 -15.46 -0.74 16.91
N ASN A 140 -15.18 -1.66 17.85
CA ASN A 140 -15.09 -1.27 19.25
C ASN A 140 -13.81 -0.47 19.53
N HIS A 141 -12.65 -1.02 19.20
CA HIS A 141 -11.33 -0.38 19.32
C HIS A 141 -10.40 -0.88 18.22
N ILE A 142 -9.48 -0.04 17.77
CA ILE A 142 -8.33 -0.45 16.95
C ILE A 142 -7.06 -0.43 17.77
N HIS A 143 -6.34 -1.54 17.78
CA HIS A 143 -5.00 -1.67 18.34
C HIS A 143 -4.01 -1.90 17.21
N SER A 144 -3.12 -0.94 16.97
CA SER A 144 -2.06 -1.06 15.97
C SER A 144 -0.70 -1.26 16.66
N LEU A 145 -0.03 -2.37 16.35
CA LEU A 145 1.33 -2.65 16.76
C LEU A 145 2.20 -2.84 15.52
N ASN A 146 3.20 -1.98 15.38
CA ASN A 146 4.22 -2.09 14.34
C ASN A 146 5.59 -2.42 14.95
N ILE A 147 6.25 -3.43 14.39
CA ILE A 147 7.63 -3.78 14.73
C ILE A 147 8.57 -3.20 13.67
N ASP A 148 9.33 -2.17 14.02
CA ASP A 148 10.29 -1.52 13.11
C ASP A 148 11.56 -1.09 13.84
N SER A 149 12.69 -1.64 13.38
CA SER A 149 14.02 -1.36 13.91
C SER A 149 14.71 -0.17 13.21
N SER A 150 14.17 0.33 12.10
CA SER A 150 14.78 1.40 11.30
C SER A 150 14.78 2.76 12.00
N LYS A 151 13.83 2.99 12.92
CA LYS A 151 13.52 4.29 13.55
C LYS A 151 12.93 5.35 12.60
N ASP A 152 12.79 5.04 11.32
CA ASP A 152 12.17 5.91 10.33
C ASP A 152 10.72 5.44 10.11
N TYR A 153 9.84 5.83 11.03
CA TYR A 153 8.47 5.33 11.05
C TYR A 153 7.60 6.00 9.98
N LEU A 154 6.84 5.19 9.25
CA LEU A 154 5.94 5.67 8.20
C LEU A 154 4.63 6.20 8.78
N PHE A 155 4.05 7.21 8.12
CA PHE A 155 2.69 7.71 8.39
C PHE A 155 2.45 8.10 9.86
N THR A 156 3.43 8.72 10.51
CA THR A 156 3.39 9.04 11.95
C THR A 156 2.13 9.78 12.36
N THR A 157 1.67 10.74 11.58
CA THR A 157 0.45 11.51 11.85
C THR A 157 -0.84 10.67 11.84
N LEU A 158 -0.86 9.56 11.10
CA LEU A 158 -2.01 8.65 11.06
C LEU A 158 -1.93 7.58 12.15
N PHE A 159 -0.72 7.13 12.46
CA PHE A 159 -0.42 6.12 13.47
C PHE A 159 -0.02 6.77 14.79
N GLU A 160 -0.83 7.72 15.23
CA GLU A 160 -0.73 8.39 16.52
C GLU A 160 -1.95 8.03 17.40
N PRO A 161 -1.79 7.96 18.73
CA PRO A 161 -2.93 7.79 19.63
C PRO A 161 -3.91 8.95 19.46
N ALA A 162 -5.16 8.64 19.14
CA ALA A 162 -6.26 9.59 19.10
C ALA A 162 -7.32 9.15 20.12
N PRO A 163 -7.32 9.71 21.34
CA PRO A 163 -8.24 9.30 22.41
C PRO A 163 -9.71 9.35 21.99
N ASP A 164 -10.07 10.35 21.17
CA ASP A 164 -11.43 10.55 20.67
C ASP A 164 -11.84 9.53 19.60
N LYS A 165 -10.89 8.75 19.07
CA LYS A 165 -11.11 7.78 17.98
C LYS A 165 -10.87 6.33 18.39
N LYS A 166 -10.87 5.99 19.70
CA LYS A 166 -10.73 4.61 20.23
C LYS A 166 -9.60 3.80 19.58
N ILE A 167 -8.48 4.47 19.27
CA ILE A 167 -7.30 3.86 18.65
C ILE A 167 -6.12 3.89 19.61
N HIS A 168 -5.48 2.74 19.79
CA HIS A 168 -4.20 2.61 20.48
C HIS A 168 -3.12 2.25 19.46
N VAL A 169 -2.05 3.03 19.42
CA VAL A 169 -0.91 2.78 18.53
C VAL A 169 0.36 2.59 19.33
N ALA A 170 1.13 1.57 18.97
CA ALA A 170 2.45 1.31 19.52
C ALA A 170 3.42 0.92 18.40
N ILE A 171 4.64 1.46 18.48
CA ILE A 171 5.76 1.04 17.65
C ILE A 171 6.84 0.47 18.57
N ARG A 172 7.36 -0.72 18.23
CA ARG A 172 8.40 -1.43 18.97
C ARG A 172 9.58 -1.74 18.04
N ARG A 173 10.76 -1.91 18.63
CA ARG A 173 11.96 -2.39 17.93
C ARG A 173 12.10 -3.89 18.04
#